data_AF-A0A947B684-F1
#
_entry.id   AF-A0A947B684-F1
#
_cell.length_a   1.000
_cell.length_b   1.000
_cell.length_c   1.000
_cell.angle_alpha   90.00
_cell.angle_beta   90.00
_cell.angle_gamma   90.00
#
_symmetry.space_group_name_H-M   'P 1'
#
loop_
_entity.id
_entity.type
_entity.pdbx_description
1 polymer ?
#
loop_
_entity_poly.entity_id
_entity_poly.type
_entity_poly.pdbx_seq_one_letter_code
_entity_poly.pdbx_strand_id
1 'polypeptide(L)'
;MDFSNILPRLQELLAFYGLKIVAAIIIFIVGRWIARALKNVIKRMMAKGEVDETLISFVGNLTYITLLAFVIIAALNQLGIQT
;
A
#
# COMPACT_ATOMS: atom_id res chain seq x y z
N MET A 1 -3.86 23.87 -35.46
CA MET A 1 -3.98 23.11 -34.20
C MET A 1 -5.26 22.29 -34.33
N ASP A 2 -5.14 21.00 -34.66
CA ASP A 2 -6.29 20.13 -34.90
C ASP A 2 -6.98 19.74 -33.58
N PHE A 3 -7.96 20.54 -33.17
CA PHE A 3 -8.79 20.32 -31.97
C PHE A 3 -9.71 19.08 -32.09
N SER A 4 -9.78 18.43 -33.25
CA SER A 4 -10.51 17.17 -33.46
C SER A 4 -9.82 15.94 -32.86
N ASN A 5 -8.51 16.01 -32.59
CA ASN A 5 -7.70 14.87 -32.13
C ASN A 5 -7.41 14.84 -30.62
N ILE A 6 -7.77 15.89 -29.88
CA ILE A 6 -7.51 16.00 -28.42
C ILE A 6 -8.47 15.16 -27.57
N LEU A 7 -9.73 15.05 -27.99
CA LEU A 7 -10.76 14.33 -27.25
C LEU A 7 -10.50 12.80 -27.16
N PRO A 8 -10.17 12.08 -28.25
CA PRO A 8 -9.85 10.65 -28.17
C PRO A 8 -8.53 10.38 -27.41
N ARG A 9 -7.51 11.24 -27.56
CA ARG A 9 -6.26 11.12 -26.79
C ARG A 9 -6.47 11.30 -25.28
N LEU A 10 -7.33 12.24 -24.88
CA LEU A 10 -7.69 12.44 -23.48
C LEU A 10 -8.42 11.23 -22.90
N GLN A 11 -9.36 10.62 -23.64
CA GLN A 11 -10.05 9.41 -23.20
C GLN A 11 -9.10 8.21 -23.04
N GLU A 12 -8.17 8.03 -23.97
CA GLU A 12 -7.18 6.94 -23.91
C GLU A 12 -6.23 7.10 -22.73
N LEU A 13 -5.73 8.32 -22.47
CA LEU A 13 -4.94 8.62 -21.27
C LEU A 13 -5.75 8.41 -19.99
N LEU A 14 -6.98 8.92 -19.91
CA LEU A 14 -7.80 8.77 -18.71
C LEU A 14 -8.15 7.31 -18.42
N ALA A 15 -8.46 6.50 -19.44
CA ALA A 15 -8.74 5.09 -19.28
C ALA A 15 -7.50 4.33 -18.78
N PHE A 16 -6.33 4.59 -19.37
CA PHE A 16 -5.10 3.90 -19.01
C PHE A 16 -4.56 4.29 -17.62
N TYR A 17 -4.52 5.59 -17.30
CA TYR A 17 -4.06 6.07 -16.00
C TYR A 17 -5.10 5.86 -14.89
N GLY A 18 -6.39 5.97 -15.21
CA GLY A 18 -7.49 5.72 -14.26
C GLY A 18 -7.46 4.30 -13.71
N LEU A 19 -7.24 3.30 -14.57
CA LEU A 19 -7.14 1.91 -14.13
C LEU A 19 -5.94 1.67 -13.20
N LYS A 20 -4.79 2.31 -13.49
CA LYS A 20 -3.61 2.23 -12.61
C LYS A 20 -3.86 2.83 -11.23
N ILE A 21 -4.58 3.95 -11.16
CA ILE A 21 -4.95 4.59 -9.89
C ILE A 21 -5.87 3.68 -9.08
N VAL A 22 -6.89 3.10 -9.71
CA VAL A 22 -7.80 2.16 -9.03
C VAL A 22 -7.02 0.94 -8.50
N ALA A 23 -6.13 0.37 -9.31
CA ALA A 23 -5.28 -0.74 -8.89
C ALA A 23 -4.38 -0.36 -7.70
N ALA A 24 -3.74 0.81 -7.72
CA ALA A 24 -2.90 1.29 -6.62
C ALA A 24 -3.69 1.49 -5.32
N ILE A 25 -4.91 2.02 -5.41
CA ILE A 25 -5.82 2.17 -4.26
C ILE A 25 -6.18 0.80 -3.67
N ILE A 26 -6.51 -0.18 -4.52
CA ILE A 26 -6.81 -1.55 -4.08
C ILE A 26 -5.60 -2.15 -3.36
N ILE A 27 -4.41 -2.05 -3.95
CA ILE A 27 -3.15 -2.54 -3.34
C ILE A 27 -2.94 -1.90 -1.97
N PHE A 28 -3.12 -0.58 -1.87
CA PHE A 28 -2.94 0.13 -0.61
C PHE A 28 -3.93 -0.31 0.48
N ILE A 29 -5.22 -0.43 0.14
CA ILE A 29 -6.26 -0.83 1.09
C ILE A 29 -6.02 -2.26 1.59
N VAL A 30 -5.80 -3.20 0.66
CA VAL A 30 -5.55 -4.62 0.98
C VAL A 30 -4.25 -4.76 1.77
N GLY A 31 -3.17 -4.13 1.31
CA GLY A 31 -1.87 -4.17 1.97
C GLY A 31 -1.91 -3.58 3.38
N ARG A 32 -2.61 -2.47 3.59
CA ARG A 32 -2.81 -1.88 4.92
C ARG A 32 -3.56 -2.82 5.85
N TRP A 33 -4.57 -3.53 5.36
CA TRP A 33 -5.31 -4.49 6.16
C TRP A 33 -4.43 -5.68 6.56
N ILE A 34 -3.64 -6.22 5.62
CA ILE A 34 -2.67 -7.29 5.89
C ILE A 34 -1.61 -6.84 6.91
N ALA A 35 -1.05 -5.63 6.77
CA ALA A 35 -0.07 -5.09 7.70
C ALA A 35 -0.61 -5.00 9.13
N ARG A 36 -1.88 -4.60 9.30
CA ARG A 36 -2.55 -4.58 10.60
C ARG A 36 -2.76 -5.98 11.16
N ALA A 37 -3.22 -6.92 10.32
CA ALA A 37 -3.40 -8.29 10.73
C ALA A 37 -2.08 -8.90 11.21
N LEU A 38 -0.99 -8.70 10.46
CA LEU A 38 0.33 -9.25 10.81
C LEU A 38 0.91 -8.63 12.08
N LYS A 39 0.80 -7.31 12.26
CA LYS A 39 1.11 -6.65 13.54
C LYS A 39 0.40 -7.32 14.71
N ASN A 40 -0.90 -7.58 14.58
CA ASN A 40 -1.70 -8.16 15.66
C ASN A 40 -1.31 -9.61 15.94
N VAL A 41 -0.97 -10.39 14.91
CA VAL A 41 -0.43 -11.76 15.07
C VAL A 41 0.88 -11.72 15.84
N ILE A 42 1.82 -10.86 15.45
CA ILE A 42 3.12 -10.72 16.11
C ILE A 42 2.95 -10.30 17.58
N LYS A 43 2.10 -9.31 17.86
CA LYS A 43 1.79 -8.90 19.24
C LYS A 43 1.25 -10.07 20.07
N ARG A 44 0.34 -10.88 19.52
CA ARG A 44 -0.20 -12.06 20.21
C ARG A 44 0.86 -13.13 20.44
N MET A 45 1.76 -13.36 19.48
CA MET A 45 2.84 -14.33 19.63
C MET A 45 3.83 -13.90 20.73
N MET A 46 4.23 -12.63 20.73
CA MET A 46 5.14 -12.10 21.75
C MET A 46 4.50 -12.09 23.15
N ALA A 47 3.21 -11.75 23.25
CA ALA A 47 2.48 -11.82 24.51
C ALA A 47 2.41 -13.26 25.06
N LYS A 48 2.24 -14.25 24.19
CA LYS A 48 2.29 -15.68 24.58
C LYS A 48 3.68 -16.11 25.04
N GLY A 49 4.74 -15.45 24.56
CA GLY A 49 6.12 -15.68 24.97
C GLY A 49 6.54 -14.87 26.19
N GLU A 50 5.58 -14.26 26.92
CA GLU A 50 5.84 -13.46 28.13
C GLU A 50 6.84 -12.30 27.90
N VAL A 51 6.90 -11.78 26.68
CA VAL A 51 7.73 -10.61 26.35
C VAL A 51 7.14 -9.35 27.00
N ASP A 52 8.00 -8.46 27.48
CA ASP A 52 7.58 -7.17 28.06
C ASP A 52 6.74 -6.31 27.09
N GLU A 53 5.78 -5.57 27.65
CA GLU A 53 4.82 -4.76 26.90
C GLU A 53 5.49 -3.67 26.05
N THR A 54 6.58 -3.07 26.55
CA THR A 54 7.35 -2.05 25.83
C THR A 54 7.91 -2.64 24.54
N LEU A 55 8.52 -3.83 24.63
CA LEU A 55 9.07 -4.53 23.46
C LEU A 55 7.97 -4.99 22.50
N ILE A 56 6.85 -5.49 23.01
CA ILE A 56 5.69 -5.87 22.18
C ILE A 56 5.19 -4.66 21.37
N SER A 57 5.08 -3.49 22.01
CA SER A 57 4.61 -2.27 21.36
C SER A 57 5.61 -1.75 20.32
N PHE A 58 6.91 -1.78 20.64
CA PHE A 58 7.99 -1.37 19.75
C PHE A 58 8.05 -2.24 18.50
N VAL A 59 8.14 -3.57 18.66
CA VAL A 59 8.21 -4.50 17.53
C VAL A 59 6.92 -4.46 16.71
N GLY A 60 5.75 -4.44 17.36
CA GLY A 60 4.48 -4.34 16.65
C GLY A 60 4.34 -3.07 15.83
N ASN A 61 4.85 -1.93 16.31
CA ASN A 61 4.86 -0.68 15.54
C ASN A 61 5.90 -0.72 14.42
N LEU A 62 7.11 -1.22 14.69
CA LEU A 62 8.16 -1.37 13.69
C LEU A 62 7.69 -2.25 12.53
N THR A 63 7.13 -3.42 12.82
CA THR A 63 6.57 -4.31 11.78
C THR A 63 5.50 -3.61 10.96
N TYR A 64 4.57 -2.90 11.60
CA TYR A 64 3.50 -2.22 10.88
C TYR A 64 4.03 -1.11 9.96
N ILE A 65 4.97 -0.29 10.44
CA ILE A 65 5.56 0.79 9.64
C ILE A 65 6.35 0.22 8.46
N THR A 66 7.16 -0.82 8.69
CA THR A 66 7.93 -1.49 7.64
C THR A 66 7.03 -2.11 6.57
N LEU A 67 5.99 -2.85 6.97
CA LEU A 67 5.03 -3.41 6.02
C LEU A 67 4.27 -2.33 5.25
N LEU A 68 3.86 -1.26 5.94
CA LEU A 68 3.16 -0.15 5.31
C LEU A 68 4.06 0.55 4.27
N ALA A 69 5.36 0.69 4.55
CA ALA A 69 6.32 1.23 3.59
C ALA A 69 6.38 0.37 2.31
N PHE A 70 6.47 -0.95 2.44
CA PHE A 70 6.43 -1.85 1.28
C PHE A 70 5.12 -1.77 0.49
N VAL A 71 3.98 -1.65 1.19
CA VAL A 71 2.67 -1.48 0.55
C VAL A 71 2.61 -0.17 -0.24
N ILE A 72 3.15 0.92 0.31
CA ILE A 72 3.23 2.20 -0.37
C ILE A 72 4.11 2.10 -1.61
N ILE A 73 5.30 1.49 -1.50
CA ILE A 73 6.21 1.28 -2.65
C ILE A 73 5.51 0.46 -3.74
N ALA A 74 4.82 -0.62 -3.39
CA ALA A 74 4.06 -1.43 -4.35
C ALA A 74 2.95 -0.63 -5.05
N ALA A 75 2.22 0.21 -4.31
CA ALA A 75 1.19 1.08 -4.86
C ALA A 75 1.79 2.16 -5.80
N LEU A 76 2.94 2.75 -5.44
CA LEU A 76 3.65 3.72 -6.28
C LEU A 76 4.19 3.08 -7.56
N ASN A 77 4.75 1.88 -7.46
CA ASN A 77 5.21 1.11 -8.61
C ASN A 77 4.05 0.82 -9.59
N GLN A 78 2.84 0.51 -9.07
CA GLN A 78 1.65 0.34 -9.91
C GLN A 78 1.26 1.62 -10.67
N LEU A 79 1.54 2.80 -10.10
CA LEU A 79 1.35 4.09 -10.76
C LEU A 79 2.45 4.37 -11.82
N GLY A 80 3.46 3.51 -11.93
CA GLY A 80 4.61 3.69 -12.82
C GLY A 80 5.64 4.68 -12.29
N ILE A 81 5.59 4.99 -10.99
CA ILE A 81 6.63 5.77 -10.33
C ILE A 81 7.79 4.81 -10.07
N GLN A 82 8.90 5.02 -10.77
CA GLN A 82 10.12 4.25 -10.54
C GLN A 82 10.69 4.66 -9.17
N THR A 83 10.66 3.72 -8.24
CA THR A 83 11.19 3.81 -6.87
C THR A 83 12.34 2.86 -6.67
#